data_AF-A0A6N3B5E1-F1
#
_entry.id   AF-A0A6N3B5E1-F1
#
_cell.length_a   1.000
_cell.length_b   1.000
_cell.length_c   1.000
_cell.angle_alpha   90.00
_cell.angle_beta   90.00
_cell.angle_gamma   90.00
#
_symmetry.space_group_name_H-M   'P 1'
#
loop_
_entity.id
_entity.type
_entity.pdbx_description
1 polymer ?
#
loop_
_entity_poly.entity_id
_entity_poly.type
_entity_poly.pdbx_seq_one_letter_code
_entity_poly.pdbx_strand_id
1 'polypeptide(L)'
;MQNEKLITLLIIGIATIFLISCSKQNTLNGKYYDIYDGKAKLILEFNENGGRFYEIETRAITNVDTKNKTFIFSVNGRDVVVTYDLKENGTLKYDTGSYFTSGNENIAYKKDSEAYKKALKITK
;
A
#
# COMPACT_ATOMS: atom_id res chain seq x y z
N MET A 1 -30.00 -48.72 20.61
CA MET A 1 -30.12 -47.36 20.03
C MET A 1 -29.43 -46.35 20.94
N GLN A 2 -28.10 -46.35 21.02
CA GLN A 2 -27.30 -45.27 21.63
C GLN A 2 -25.90 -45.41 21.03
N ASN A 3 -25.53 -44.56 20.08
CA ASN A 3 -24.13 -44.23 19.71
C ASN A 3 -24.03 -43.16 18.61
N GLU A 4 -25.13 -42.69 18.04
CA GLU A 4 -25.08 -41.75 16.91
C GLU A 4 -24.99 -40.25 17.28
N LYS A 5 -24.78 -39.90 18.56
CA LYS A 5 -24.82 -38.50 19.01
C LYS A 5 -23.46 -37.86 19.29
N LEU A 6 -22.34 -38.59 19.16
CA LEU A 6 -21.01 -38.06 19.49
C LEU A 6 -20.22 -37.57 18.26
N ILE A 7 -20.56 -38.01 17.05
CA ILE A 7 -19.82 -37.60 15.84
C ILE A 7 -20.24 -36.21 15.35
N THR A 8 -21.47 -35.78 15.65
CA THR A 8 -21.97 -34.45 15.25
C THR A 8 -21.36 -33.30 16.05
N LEU A 9 -20.75 -33.57 17.20
CA LEU A 9 -20.19 -32.53 18.08
C LEU A 9 -18.74 -32.14 17.69
N LEU A 10 -18.01 -33.00 16.98
CA LEU A 10 -16.61 -32.75 16.63
C LEU A 10 -16.43 -31.80 15.43
N ILE A 11 -17.47 -31.61 14.62
CA ILE A 11 -17.37 -30.84 13.35
C ILE A 11 -17.50 -29.32 13.59
N ILE A 12 -17.90 -28.88 14.79
CA ILE A 12 -18.11 -27.45 15.11
C ILE A 12 -16.79 -26.75 15.54
N GLY A 13 -15.69 -27.48 15.72
CA GLY A 13 -14.45 -26.96 16.30
C GLY A 13 -13.40 -26.37 15.34
N ILE A 14 -13.58 -26.46 14.01
CA ILE A 14 -12.55 -26.00 13.03
C ILE A 14 -13.15 -25.04 11.98
N ALA A 15 -14.16 -24.26 12.38
CA ALA A 15 -14.76 -23.25 11.48
C ALA A 15 -14.24 -21.82 11.70
N THR A 16 -13.13 -21.61 12.42
CA THR A 16 -12.67 -20.24 12.77
C THR A 16 -11.23 -19.87 12.39
N ILE A 17 -10.44 -20.73 11.72
CA ILE A 17 -9.03 -20.37 11.40
C ILE A 17 -8.83 -19.85 9.97
N PHE A 18 -9.84 -19.95 9.11
CA PHE A 18 -9.84 -19.17 7.86
C PHE A 18 -10.88 -18.05 7.99
N LEU A 19 -10.62 -17.14 8.93
CA LEU A 19 -11.01 -15.74 8.73
C LEU A 19 -10.45 -15.37 7.37
N ILE A 20 -11.33 -15.47 6.37
CA ILE A 20 -11.36 -14.74 5.12
C ILE A 20 -10.07 -13.93 5.02
N SER A 21 -9.02 -14.55 4.48
CA SER A 21 -8.07 -13.74 3.73
C SER A 21 -8.97 -13.15 2.66
N CYS A 22 -9.57 -11.98 2.94
CA CYS A 22 -10.02 -11.06 1.92
C CYS A 22 -8.87 -11.14 0.95
N SER A 23 -9.10 -11.78 -0.20
CA SER A 23 -8.18 -11.75 -1.31
C SER A 23 -7.84 -10.27 -1.38
N LYS A 24 -6.63 -9.91 -0.93
CA LYS A 24 -6.25 -8.52 -0.77
C LYS A 24 -6.21 -8.07 -2.21
N GLN A 25 -7.33 -7.57 -2.74
CA GLN A 25 -7.32 -6.80 -3.96
C GLN A 25 -6.26 -5.77 -3.64
N ASN A 26 -5.16 -5.85 -4.37
CA ASN A 26 -4.01 -5.01 -4.13
C ASN A 26 -4.37 -3.64 -4.69
N THR A 27 -5.29 -2.98 -3.99
CA THR A 27 -5.79 -1.65 -4.31
C THR A 27 -4.69 -0.67 -3.97
N LEU A 28 -4.71 0.47 -4.66
CA LEU A 28 -3.81 1.56 -4.34
C LEU A 28 -4.09 2.18 -2.96
N ASN A 29 -5.30 1.99 -2.42
CA ASN A 29 -5.69 2.56 -1.12
C ASN A 29 -4.77 2.06 0.01
N GLY A 30 -4.36 2.99 0.86
CA GLY A 30 -3.53 2.72 2.03
C GLY A 30 -2.38 3.71 2.21
N LYS A 31 -1.57 3.45 3.24
CA LYS A 31 -0.41 4.25 3.63
C LYS A 31 0.87 3.61 3.11
N TYR A 32 1.79 4.41 2.60
CA TYR A 32 3.03 3.98 1.99
C TYR A 32 4.22 4.74 2.59
N TYR A 33 5.27 4.00 2.89
CA TYR A 33 6.39 4.47 3.67
C TYR A 33 7.68 4.37 2.87
N ASP A 34 8.49 5.41 2.95
CA ASP A 34 9.92 5.29 2.72
C ASP A 34 10.55 4.64 3.97
N ILE A 35 11.50 3.73 3.74
CA ILE A 35 12.19 3.02 4.83
C ILE A 35 13.67 3.23 4.67
N TYR A 36 14.25 3.95 5.63
CA TYR A 36 15.66 4.24 5.69
C TYR A 36 16.15 4.12 7.14
N ASP A 37 17.31 3.51 7.33
CA ASP A 37 17.93 3.27 8.64
C ASP A 37 16.96 2.67 9.69
N GLY A 38 16.14 1.70 9.25
CA GLY A 38 15.21 0.97 10.11
C GLY A 38 13.98 1.78 10.54
N LYS A 39 13.85 3.01 10.02
CA LYS A 39 12.75 3.93 10.33
C LYS A 39 11.82 4.04 9.14
N ALA A 40 10.52 3.97 9.42
CA ALA A 40 9.47 4.18 8.43
C ALA A 40 9.04 5.65 8.46
N LYS A 41 9.15 6.34 7.33
CA LYS A 41 8.60 7.68 7.12
C LYS A 41 7.40 7.59 6.18
N LEU A 42 6.23 8.06 6.64
CA LEU A 42 5.05 8.12 5.78
C LEU A 42 5.29 9.14 4.65
N ILE A 43 5.12 8.72 3.40
CA ILE A 43 5.33 9.58 2.23
C ILE A 43 4.10 9.68 1.33
N LEU A 44 3.27 8.63 1.21
CA LEU A 44 2.04 8.67 0.43
C LEU A 44 0.89 8.03 1.22
N GLU A 45 -0.31 8.57 1.06
CA GLU A 45 -1.56 7.98 1.55
C GLU A 45 -2.62 8.13 0.48
N PHE A 46 -3.21 7.02 0.05
CA PHE A 46 -4.29 6.99 -0.94
C PHE A 46 -5.60 6.54 -0.29
N ASN A 47 -6.66 7.26 -0.64
CA ASN A 47 -8.04 6.97 -0.28
C ASN A 47 -8.87 6.81 -1.56
N GLU A 48 -10.17 6.50 -1.45
CA GLU A 48 -11.02 6.20 -2.62
C GLU A 48 -10.97 7.25 -3.74
N ASN A 49 -10.85 8.53 -3.41
CA ASN A 49 -10.98 9.64 -4.38
C ASN A 49 -9.71 10.52 -4.51
N GLY A 50 -8.56 10.08 -3.97
CA GLY A 50 -7.35 10.92 -3.96
C GLY A 50 -6.36 10.49 -2.89
N GLY A 51 -5.71 11.46 -2.26
CA GLY A 51 -4.72 11.16 -1.24
C GLY A 51 -3.91 12.35 -0.76
N ARG A 52 -2.78 12.04 -0.13
CA ARG A 52 -1.79 13.01 0.34
C ARG A 52 -0.38 12.55 0.00
N PHE A 53 0.43 13.48 -0.48
CA PHE A 53 1.87 13.33 -0.64
C PHE A 53 2.58 14.15 0.45
N TYR A 54 3.25 13.45 1.36
CA TYR A 54 3.93 14.03 2.52
C TYR A 54 5.41 14.34 2.20
N GLU A 55 5.65 15.47 1.55
CA GLU A 55 6.99 16.05 1.38
C GLU A 55 7.27 17.10 2.49
N ILE A 56 8.16 18.08 2.23
CA ILE A 56 8.36 19.25 3.11
C ILE A 56 7.02 19.93 3.40
N GLU A 57 6.19 20.06 2.36
CA GLU A 57 4.80 20.47 2.46
C GLU A 57 3.89 19.29 2.06
N THR A 58 2.81 19.10 2.82
CA THR A 58 1.82 18.08 2.47
C THR A 58 0.97 18.56 1.31
N ARG A 59 0.93 17.79 0.24
CA ARG A 59 0.16 18.11 -0.97
C ARG A 59 -0.99 17.15 -1.13
N ALA A 60 -2.11 17.65 -1.65
CA ALA A 60 -3.23 16.81 -2.03
C ALA A 60 -2.86 16.03 -3.29
N ILE A 61 -3.21 14.74 -3.28
CA ILE A 61 -3.22 13.92 -4.49
C ILE A 61 -4.64 13.95 -5.06
N THR A 62 -4.73 14.25 -6.34
CA THR A 62 -5.97 14.30 -7.13
C THR A 62 -5.84 13.40 -8.35
N ASN A 63 -6.97 13.19 -9.06
CA ASN A 63 -7.02 12.50 -10.34
C ASN A 63 -6.27 11.15 -10.37
N VAL A 64 -6.55 10.29 -9.39
CA VAL A 64 -5.99 8.93 -9.34
C VAL A 64 -6.62 8.09 -10.46
N ASP A 65 -5.84 7.80 -11.49
CA ASP A 65 -6.22 6.95 -12.61
C ASP A 65 -5.57 5.58 -12.45
N THR A 66 -6.35 4.62 -11.92
CA THR A 66 -5.87 3.26 -11.68
C THR A 66 -5.69 2.44 -12.96
N LYS A 67 -6.34 2.83 -14.07
CA LYS A 67 -6.22 2.17 -15.37
C LYS A 67 -4.90 2.52 -16.03
N ASN A 68 -4.56 3.81 -16.06
CA ASN A 68 -3.32 4.31 -16.64
C ASN A 68 -2.15 4.32 -15.63
N LYS A 69 -2.43 3.97 -14.36
CA LYS A 69 -1.49 3.98 -13.25
C LYS A 69 -0.82 5.33 -13.05
N THR A 70 -1.65 6.37 -12.95
CA THR A 70 -1.16 7.74 -12.69
C THR A 70 -1.94 8.41 -11.56
N PHE A 71 -1.36 9.46 -10.98
CA PHE A 71 -2.05 10.42 -10.13
C PHE A 71 -1.41 11.80 -10.26
N ILE A 72 -2.09 12.83 -9.78
CA ILE A 72 -1.64 14.22 -9.88
C ILE A 72 -1.46 14.84 -8.49
N PHE A 73 -0.46 15.69 -8.35
CA PHE A 73 -0.42 16.71 -7.30
C PHE A 73 0.02 18.05 -7.90
N SER A 74 -0.38 19.15 -7.27
CA SER A 74 -0.07 20.49 -7.80
C SER A 74 0.98 21.20 -6.94
N VAL A 75 1.92 21.88 -7.60
CA VAL A 75 2.95 22.73 -6.97
C VAL A 75 3.00 24.07 -7.69
N ASN A 76 2.84 25.16 -6.95
CA ASN A 76 2.89 26.52 -7.50
C ASN A 76 1.99 26.72 -8.73
N GLY A 77 0.78 26.15 -8.69
CA GLY A 77 -0.19 26.20 -9.78
C GLY A 77 0.14 25.32 -11.00
N ARG A 78 1.15 24.45 -10.92
CA ARG A 78 1.48 23.48 -11.96
C ARG A 78 1.17 22.07 -11.50
N ASP A 79 0.50 21.30 -12.36
CA ASP A 79 0.22 19.90 -12.12
C ASP A 79 1.43 19.03 -12.47
N VAL A 80 1.76 18.13 -11.55
CA VAL A 80 2.76 17.09 -11.72
C VAL A 80 2.03 15.77 -11.90
N VAL A 81 2.24 15.13 -13.05
CA VAL A 81 1.72 13.79 -13.32
C VAL A 81 2.72 12.77 -12.82
N VAL A 82 2.30 11.95 -11.88
CA VAL A 82 3.09 10.85 -11.33
C VAL A 82 2.64 9.55 -11.96
N THR A 83 3.57 8.76 -12.47
CA THR A 83 3.29 7.37 -12.89
C THR A 83 3.66 6.41 -11.79
N TYR A 84 2.97 5.27 -11.68
CA TYR A 84 3.28 4.29 -10.66
C TYR A 84 3.12 2.85 -11.12
N ASP A 85 3.73 1.94 -10.36
CA ASP A 85 3.50 0.51 -10.49
C ASP A 85 3.47 -0.15 -9.11
N LEU A 86 2.30 -0.69 -8.74
CA LEU A 86 2.07 -1.39 -7.48
C LEU A 86 2.23 -2.90 -7.68
N LYS A 87 3.25 -3.47 -7.03
CA LYS A 87 3.48 -4.92 -7.01
C LYS A 87 2.64 -5.60 -5.92
N GLU A 88 2.33 -6.87 -6.12
CA GLU A 88 1.54 -7.70 -5.19
C GLU A 88 2.12 -7.75 -3.77
N ASN A 89 3.45 -7.71 -3.65
CA ASN A 89 4.15 -7.73 -2.36
C ASN A 89 4.05 -6.40 -1.59
N GLY A 90 3.38 -5.38 -2.13
CA GLY A 90 3.21 -4.05 -1.55
C GLY A 90 4.31 -3.03 -1.88
N THR A 91 5.20 -3.33 -2.84
CA THR A 91 6.17 -2.36 -3.36
C THR A 91 5.47 -1.44 -4.35
N LEU A 92 5.48 -0.13 -4.09
CA LEU A 92 5.02 0.90 -5.01
C LEU A 92 6.24 1.61 -5.59
N LYS A 93 6.50 1.39 -6.88
CA LYS A 93 7.43 2.24 -7.63
C LYS A 93 6.65 3.42 -8.17
N TYR A 94 7.19 4.62 -8.10
CA TYR A 94 6.55 5.80 -8.67
C TYR A 94 7.58 6.77 -9.24
N ASP A 95 7.18 7.47 -10.29
CA ASP A 95 8.01 8.41 -11.02
C ASP A 95 7.31 9.77 -11.07
N THR A 96 7.93 10.79 -10.48
CA THR A 96 7.40 12.16 -10.39
C THR A 96 7.72 13.03 -11.61
N GLY A 97 8.25 12.45 -12.69
CA GLY A 97 8.79 13.17 -13.83
C GLY A 97 9.91 14.14 -13.41
N SER A 98 10.05 15.26 -14.09
CA SER A 98 11.11 16.25 -13.81
C SER A 98 10.90 17.10 -12.55
N TYR A 99 10.03 16.68 -11.62
CA TYR A 99 9.77 17.43 -10.40
C TYR A 99 10.97 17.43 -9.44
N PHE A 100 11.60 16.28 -9.20
CA PHE A 100 12.83 16.20 -8.41
C PHE A 100 14.06 16.38 -9.28
N THR A 101 15.05 17.11 -8.75
CA THR A 101 16.33 17.37 -9.43
C THR A 101 17.32 16.21 -9.34
N SER A 102 17.17 15.31 -8.35
CA SER A 102 18.14 14.25 -8.03
C SER A 102 17.67 12.85 -8.44
N GLY A 103 16.92 12.75 -9.54
CA GLY A 103 16.26 11.52 -9.97
C GLY A 103 14.78 11.53 -9.58
N ASN A 104 13.99 10.91 -10.44
CA ASN A 104 12.53 10.99 -10.46
C ASN A 104 11.86 9.67 -10.05
N GLU A 105 12.59 8.56 -10.12
CA GLU A 105 12.12 7.24 -9.69
C GLU A 105 12.29 7.04 -8.19
N ASN A 106 11.21 6.61 -7.55
CA ASN A 106 11.13 6.44 -6.10
C ASN A 106 10.46 5.10 -5.76
N ILE A 107 10.72 4.61 -4.55
CA ILE A 107 10.13 3.39 -4.01
C ILE A 107 9.44 3.71 -2.69
N ALA A 108 8.23 3.20 -2.52
CA ALA A 108 7.49 3.24 -1.27
C ALA A 108 6.93 1.85 -0.93
N TYR A 109 6.76 1.58 0.35
CA TYR A 109 6.28 0.28 0.84
C TYR A 109 4.92 0.44 1.52
N LYS A 110 3.91 -0.28 1.01
CA LYS A 110 2.57 -0.30 1.60
C LYS A 110 2.64 -0.83 3.02
N LYS A 111 2.01 -0.15 3.98
CA LYS A 111 1.99 -0.55 5.39
C LYS A 111 1.60 -2.02 5.55
N ASP A 112 2.29 -2.73 6.43
CA ASP A 112 2.02 -4.12 6.81
C ASP A 112 2.14 -5.15 5.66
N SER A 113 2.62 -4.73 4.50
CA SER A 113 2.94 -5.62 3.38
C SER A 113 4.21 -6.43 3.62
N GLU A 114 4.40 -7.49 2.82
CA GLU A 114 5.62 -8.29 2.89
C GLU A 114 6.87 -7.47 2.55
N ALA A 115 6.79 -6.58 1.55
CA ALA A 115 7.89 -5.70 1.20
C ALA A 115 8.22 -4.71 2.34
N TYR A 116 7.21 -4.15 3.02
CA TYR A 116 7.37 -3.26 4.17
C TYR A 116 8.10 -3.95 5.34
N LYS A 117 7.62 -5.14 5.74
CA LYS A 117 8.24 -5.91 6.82
C LYS A 117 9.67 -6.30 6.49
N LYS A 118 9.94 -6.65 5.23
CA LYS A 118 11.28 -7.02 4.76
C LYS A 118 12.23 -5.81 4.79
N ALA A 119 11.80 -4.67 4.26
CA ALA A 119 12.60 -3.44 4.24
C ALA A 119 12.97 -3.00 5.67
N LEU A 120 12.05 -3.05 6.64
CA LEU A 120 12.35 -2.70 8.04
C LEU A 120 13.37 -3.62 8.72
N LYS A 121 13.44 -4.89 8.32
CA LYS A 121 14.37 -5.87 8.92
C LYS A 121 15.78 -5.77 8.35
N ILE A 122 15.92 -5.37 7.10
CA ILE A 122 17.20 -5.34 6.39
C ILE A 122 18.08 -4.19 6.88
N THR A 123 17.52 -3.17 7.53
CA THR A 123 18.25 -1.98 7.94
C THR A 123 18.78 -2.02 9.39
N LYS A 124 19.09 -3.21 9.90
CA LYS A 124 19.76 -3.39 11.20
C LYS A 124 21.24 -3.66 11.02
#